data_AF-A0A954XS11-F1
#
_entry.id   AF-A0A954XS11-F1
#
_cell.length_a   1.000
_cell.length_b   1.000
_cell.length_c   1.000
_cell.angle_alpha   90.00
_cell.angle_beta   90.00
_cell.angle_gamma   90.00
#
_symmetry.space_group_name_H-M   'P 1'
#
loop_
_entity.id
_entity.type
_entity.pdbx_description
1 polymer ?
#
loop_
_entity_poly.entity_id
_entity_poly.type
_entity_poly.pdbx_seq_one_letter_code
_entity_poly.pdbx_strand_id
1 'polypeptide(L)'
;MHQSCLLGRPAATSSPLLVWRLGGTLHTTGMMSLEQIVALNAKIAAEARQAGTEPYVPRCADEVDDYPPFPFPNLGQVPTGYEVTDRFFVDKTGLGRSSEPALTIEQFRTLLYDHITDHPDHAFAIVEEGPFQVVVGALRRVREDVEHILGDGSHPDV
;
A
#
# COMPACT_ATOMS: atom_id res chain seq x y z
N MET A 1 -15.24 -38.48 19.85
CA MET A 1 -15.75 -37.99 21.15
C MET A 1 -15.39 -36.51 21.20
N HIS A 2 -16.15 -35.54 20.68
CA HIS A 2 -17.55 -35.13 20.88
C HIS A 2 -17.91 -34.82 22.35
N GLN A 3 -17.81 -33.54 22.72
CA GLN A 3 -18.62 -32.80 23.71
C GLN A 3 -18.57 -31.31 23.27
N SER A 4 -19.60 -30.76 22.60
CA SER A 4 -20.84 -30.15 23.14
C SER A 4 -20.56 -29.05 24.18
N CYS A 5 -20.71 -27.76 23.84
CA CYS A 5 -21.96 -26.97 23.74
C CYS A 5 -22.65 -26.72 25.09
N LEU A 6 -23.19 -25.48 25.26
CA LEU A 6 -24.07 -24.91 26.32
C LEU A 6 -23.30 -24.00 27.30
N LEU A 7 -23.70 -22.78 27.70
CA LEU A 7 -24.83 -21.84 27.58
C LEU A 7 -24.23 -20.45 27.93
N GLY A 8 -24.72 -19.27 27.53
CA GLY A 8 -26.10 -18.81 27.62
C GLY A 8 -26.19 -17.31 27.31
N ARG A 9 -27.28 -16.92 26.68
CA ARG A 9 -27.72 -15.53 26.49
C ARG A 9 -28.33 -15.01 27.80
N PRO A 10 -28.23 -13.71 28.06
CA PRO A 10 -29.37 -13.01 28.63
C PRO A 10 -29.90 -11.89 27.73
N ALA A 11 -31.20 -11.67 27.88
CA ALA A 11 -32.07 -10.80 27.11
C ALA A 11 -32.02 -9.33 27.54
N ALA A 12 -32.58 -8.50 26.66
CA ALA A 12 -32.66 -7.04 26.71
C ALA A 12 -33.45 -6.46 27.89
N THR A 13 -33.04 -5.28 28.33
CA THR A 13 -33.84 -4.21 28.97
C THR A 13 -33.11 -2.88 28.69
N SER A 14 -33.63 -2.01 27.81
CA SER A 14 -34.60 -0.92 28.03
C SER A 14 -33.95 0.42 28.43
N SER A 15 -34.34 1.48 27.70
CA SER A 15 -34.09 2.94 27.88
C SER A 15 -33.02 3.58 26.99
N PRO A 16 -33.16 4.88 26.64
CA PRO A 16 -34.30 5.50 25.98
C PRO A 16 -33.89 6.17 24.64
N LEU A 17 -34.88 6.41 23.78
CA LEU A 17 -34.77 7.13 22.52
C LEU A 17 -34.20 8.54 22.74
N LEU A 18 -32.93 8.75 22.40
CA LEU A 18 -32.38 10.09 22.19
C LEU A 18 -32.63 10.48 20.74
N VAL A 19 -33.62 11.34 20.53
CA VAL A 19 -33.84 12.04 19.26
C VAL A 19 -32.65 12.95 19.02
N TRP A 20 -31.75 12.55 18.12
CA TRP A 20 -30.76 13.47 17.55
C TRP A 20 -31.40 14.21 16.40
N ARG A 21 -31.80 15.45 16.67
CA ARG A 21 -32.16 16.42 15.65
C ARG A 21 -30.86 16.97 15.06
N LEU A 22 -30.32 16.32 14.04
CA LEU A 22 -29.26 16.88 13.21
C LEU A 22 -29.89 17.50 11.96
N GLY A 23 -30.20 18.79 12.07
CA GLY A 23 -30.13 19.65 10.90
C GLY A 23 -28.67 19.71 10.49
N GLY A 24 -28.36 19.12 9.35
CA GLY A 24 -27.01 19.08 8.79
C GLY A 24 -27.13 18.86 7.30
N THR A 25 -26.96 19.95 6.57
CA THR A 25 -26.86 20.07 5.13
C THR A 25 -26.25 18.82 4.49
N LEU A 26 -26.94 18.26 3.49
CA LEU A 26 -26.36 17.30 2.56
C LEU A 26 -25.23 18.02 1.81
N HIS A 27 -24.04 18.02 2.36
CA HIS A 27 -22.84 18.24 1.56
C HIS A 27 -22.73 17.01 0.68
N THR A 28 -23.06 17.19 -0.60
CA THR A 28 -22.63 16.32 -1.68
C THR A 28 -21.17 15.96 -1.42
N THR A 29 -20.91 14.72 -1.03
CA THR A 29 -19.59 14.12 -0.90
C THR A 29 -18.99 14.03 -2.30
N GLY A 30 -18.63 15.19 -2.84
CA GLY A 30 -18.04 15.37 -4.15
C GLY A 30 -16.65 14.79 -4.11
N MET A 31 -16.35 13.99 -5.12
CA MET A 31 -15.02 13.46 -5.43
C MET A 31 -13.93 14.47 -5.06
N MET A 32 -12.92 14.01 -4.32
CA MET A 32 -11.72 14.82 -4.09
C MET A 32 -11.18 15.27 -5.45
N SER A 33 -10.82 16.55 -5.58
CA SER A 33 -10.14 17.08 -6.77
C SER A 33 -8.84 16.31 -6.99
N LEU A 34 -8.39 16.19 -8.24
CA LEU A 34 -7.08 15.62 -8.58
C LEU A 34 -5.96 16.30 -7.76
N GLU A 35 -6.04 17.61 -7.57
CA GLU A 35 -5.09 18.37 -6.75
C GLU A 35 -5.07 17.91 -5.28
N GLN A 36 -6.24 17.51 -4.74
CA GLN A 36 -6.34 16.98 -3.39
C GLN A 36 -5.76 15.57 -3.31
N ILE A 37 -5.91 14.74 -4.34
CA ILE A 37 -5.29 13.41 -4.43
C ILE A 37 -3.76 13.55 -4.49
N VAL A 38 -3.26 14.49 -5.31
CA VAL A 38 -1.82 14.78 -5.41
C VAL A 38 -1.29 15.30 -4.06
N ALA A 39 -1.99 16.25 -3.43
CA ALA A 39 -1.59 16.78 -2.11
C ALA A 39 -1.63 15.70 -1.01
N LEU A 40 -2.59 14.79 -1.07
CA LEU A 40 -2.70 13.66 -0.14
C LEU A 40 -1.50 12.72 -0.29
N ASN A 41 -1.17 12.31 -1.51
CA ASN A 41 -0.01 11.46 -1.77
C ASN A 41 1.30 12.14 -1.34
N ALA A 42 1.47 13.44 -1.62
CA ALA A 42 2.64 14.20 -1.19
C ALA A 42 2.76 14.24 0.35
N LYS A 43 1.64 14.37 1.05
CA LYS A 43 1.61 14.35 2.52
C LYS A 43 1.99 12.97 3.08
N ILE A 44 1.38 11.90 2.56
CA ILE A 44 1.70 10.52 2.95
C ILE A 44 3.18 10.23 2.75
N ALA A 45 3.72 10.67 1.60
CA ALA A 45 5.11 10.50 1.26
C ALA A 45 6.08 11.25 2.19
N ALA A 46 5.68 12.44 2.67
CA ALA A 46 6.43 13.18 3.67
C ALA A 46 6.39 12.49 5.04
N GLU A 47 5.22 12.00 5.47
CA GLU A 47 5.03 11.28 6.72
C GLU A 47 5.82 9.97 6.75
N ALA A 48 5.76 9.17 5.66
CA ALA A 48 6.53 7.94 5.51
C ALA A 48 8.04 8.18 5.58
N ARG A 49 8.53 9.26 4.95
CA ARG A 49 9.94 9.65 5.02
C ARG A 49 10.35 10.05 6.43
N GLN A 50 9.50 10.79 7.16
CA GLN A 50 9.76 11.16 8.55
C GLN A 50 9.76 9.96 9.49
N ALA A 51 8.90 8.97 9.23
CA ALA A 51 8.81 7.74 10.01
C ALA A 51 9.92 6.73 9.68
N GLY A 52 10.70 6.95 8.61
CA GLY A 52 11.70 5.99 8.14
C GLY A 52 11.06 4.69 7.63
N THR A 53 9.84 4.76 7.09
CA THR A 53 9.11 3.59 6.59
C THR A 53 9.82 3.03 5.36
N GLU A 54 10.28 1.78 5.45
CA GLU A 54 10.95 1.09 4.35
C GLU A 54 9.96 0.28 3.50
N PRO A 55 10.23 0.05 2.21
CA PRO A 55 9.54 -0.94 1.40
C PRO A 55 9.52 -2.31 2.07
N TYR A 56 8.42 -3.03 1.91
CA TYR A 56 8.28 -4.36 2.48
C TYR A 56 8.95 -5.40 1.57
N VAL A 57 9.82 -6.23 2.13
CA VAL A 57 10.50 -7.31 1.41
C VAL A 57 9.89 -8.65 1.84
N PRO A 58 9.15 -9.35 0.95
CA PRO A 58 8.61 -10.68 1.22
C PRO A 58 9.74 -11.67 1.52
N ARG A 59 9.50 -12.63 2.42
CA ARG A 59 10.49 -13.68 2.71
C ARG A 59 10.47 -14.80 1.69
N CYS A 60 9.27 -15.15 1.22
CA CYS A 60 9.03 -16.17 0.20
C CYS A 60 7.65 -15.97 -0.45
N ALA A 61 7.41 -16.66 -1.57
CA ALA A 61 6.14 -16.58 -2.31
C ALA A 61 4.95 -17.14 -1.49
N ASP A 62 5.17 -18.18 -0.68
CA ASP A 62 4.12 -18.77 0.18
C ASP A 62 3.57 -17.79 1.23
N GLU A 63 4.28 -16.70 1.55
CA GLU A 63 3.80 -15.68 2.49
C GLU A 63 2.56 -14.93 1.95
N VAL A 64 2.33 -14.98 0.63
CA VAL A 64 1.22 -14.27 -0.04
C VAL A 64 -0.15 -14.79 0.38
N ASP A 65 -0.28 -16.08 0.71
CA ASP A 65 -1.56 -16.68 1.09
C ASP A 65 -2.11 -16.11 2.42
N ASP A 66 -1.20 -15.78 3.34
CA ASP A 66 -1.51 -15.26 4.68
C ASP A 66 -1.67 -13.73 4.72
N TYR A 67 -1.41 -13.03 3.61
CA TYR A 67 -1.46 -11.57 3.62
C TYR A 67 -2.88 -11.04 3.88
N PRO A 68 -3.03 -9.95 4.67
CA PRO A 68 -4.21 -9.11 4.54
C PRO A 68 -4.30 -8.56 3.11
N PRO A 69 -5.44 -7.98 2.68
CA PRO A 69 -5.60 -7.49 1.31
C PRO A 69 -4.50 -6.53 0.84
N PHE A 70 -3.99 -5.69 1.74
CA PHE A 70 -2.90 -4.75 1.47
C PHE A 70 -1.92 -4.71 2.66
N PRO A 71 -0.90 -5.58 2.69
CA PRO A 71 0.10 -5.61 3.76
C PRO A 71 1.19 -4.54 3.59
N PHE A 72 1.24 -3.89 2.42
CA PHE A 72 2.35 -3.02 2.04
C PHE A 72 2.26 -1.63 2.69
N PRO A 73 3.40 -1.07 3.10
CA PRO A 73 3.46 0.30 3.57
C PRO A 73 3.07 1.27 2.45
N ASN A 74 2.30 2.31 2.80
CA ASN A 74 2.05 3.41 1.89
C ASN A 74 3.16 4.45 1.99
N LEU A 75 3.95 4.54 0.93
CA LEU A 75 5.07 5.46 0.82
C LEU A 75 4.71 6.70 -0.01
N GLY A 76 3.60 6.69 -0.75
CA GLY A 76 3.14 7.80 -1.63
C GLY A 76 4.13 8.27 -2.71
N GLN A 77 5.31 7.66 -2.78
CA GLN A 77 6.39 7.89 -3.73
C GLN A 77 7.39 6.73 -3.68
N VAL A 78 8.28 6.67 -4.66
CA VAL A 78 9.41 5.73 -4.68
C VAL A 78 10.51 6.21 -3.73
N PRO A 79 10.99 5.38 -2.78
CA PRO A 79 12.08 5.76 -1.90
C PRO A 79 13.43 5.84 -2.64
N THR A 80 14.33 6.70 -2.14
CA THR A 80 15.69 6.83 -2.68
C THR A 80 16.46 5.50 -2.56
N GLY A 81 17.24 5.16 -3.59
CA GLY A 81 17.98 3.88 -3.65
C GLY A 81 17.13 2.71 -4.16
N TYR A 82 15.89 2.96 -4.60
CA TYR A 82 15.03 1.98 -5.24
C TYR A 82 14.58 2.46 -6.61
N GLU A 83 14.40 1.49 -7.51
CA GLU A 83 13.84 1.67 -8.84
C GLU A 83 12.57 0.82 -8.96
N VAL A 84 11.52 1.39 -9.54
CA VAL A 84 10.28 0.65 -9.81
C VAL A 84 10.50 -0.23 -11.03
N THR A 85 10.45 -1.55 -10.86
CA THR A 85 10.48 -2.49 -11.98
C THR A 85 9.09 -2.69 -12.57
N ASP A 86 8.09 -2.79 -11.71
CA ASP A 86 6.70 -3.09 -12.09
C ASP A 86 5.69 -2.34 -11.24
N ARG A 87 4.48 -2.17 -11.79
CA ARG A 87 3.37 -1.48 -11.12
C ARG A 87 2.10 -2.32 -11.25
N PHE A 88 1.49 -2.61 -10.11
CA PHE A 88 0.22 -3.33 -10.02
C PHE A 88 -0.89 -2.35 -9.64
N PHE A 89 -1.84 -2.16 -10.55
CA PHE A 89 -3.05 -1.38 -10.29
C PHE A 89 -4.11 -2.30 -9.66
N VAL A 90 -4.45 -2.06 -8.40
CA VAL A 90 -5.35 -2.93 -7.63
C VAL A 90 -6.56 -2.15 -7.15
N ASP A 91 -7.75 -2.70 -7.35
CA ASP A 91 -8.97 -2.18 -6.73
C ASP A 91 -8.95 -2.51 -5.22
N LYS A 92 -8.91 -1.47 -4.37
CA LYS A 92 -8.94 -1.67 -2.91
C LYS A 92 -10.34 -1.83 -2.34
N THR A 93 -11.37 -1.56 -3.16
CA THR A 93 -12.76 -1.69 -2.72
C THR A 93 -13.24 -3.13 -2.68
N GLY A 94 -12.61 -4.02 -3.44
CA GLY A 94 -13.01 -5.43 -3.57
C GLY A 94 -14.32 -5.59 -4.35
N LEU A 95 -14.79 -4.53 -5.02
CA LEU A 95 -15.99 -4.54 -5.85
C LEU A 95 -15.66 -4.73 -7.34
N GLY A 96 -14.37 -4.72 -7.68
CA GLY A 96 -13.86 -4.93 -9.02
C GLY A 96 -14.31 -6.27 -9.63
N ARG A 97 -14.69 -6.24 -10.91
CA ARG A 97 -14.92 -7.43 -11.74
C ARG A 97 -13.66 -7.74 -12.53
N SER A 98 -13.45 -9.01 -12.86
CA SER A 98 -12.30 -9.48 -13.65
C SER A 98 -12.18 -8.88 -15.07
N SER A 99 -13.24 -8.21 -15.55
CA SER A 99 -13.23 -7.48 -16.84
C SER A 99 -12.83 -6.01 -16.71
N GLU A 100 -12.55 -5.52 -15.50
CA GLU A 100 -12.15 -4.14 -15.24
C GLU A 100 -10.62 -3.97 -15.37
N PRO A 101 -10.13 -2.76 -15.69
CA PRO A 101 -8.70 -2.50 -15.86
C PRO A 101 -7.89 -2.59 -14.56
N ALA A 102 -8.53 -2.49 -13.40
CA ALA A 102 -7.89 -2.68 -12.10
C ALA A 102 -7.97 -4.16 -11.69
N LEU A 103 -6.86 -4.69 -11.17
CA LEU A 103 -6.78 -6.06 -10.70
C LEU A 103 -7.68 -6.24 -9.47
N THR A 104 -8.37 -7.37 -9.40
CA THR A 104 -8.98 -7.82 -8.14
C THR A 104 -7.87 -8.23 -7.16
N ILE A 105 -8.20 -8.27 -5.87
CA ILE A 105 -7.26 -8.71 -4.82
C ILE A 105 -6.74 -10.13 -5.12
N GLU A 106 -7.59 -11.03 -5.62
CA GLU A 106 -7.19 -12.40 -5.98
C GLU A 106 -6.23 -12.42 -7.18
N GLN A 107 -6.53 -11.67 -8.24
CA GLN A 107 -5.64 -11.57 -9.40
C GLN A 107 -4.28 -10.98 -9.02
N PHE A 108 -4.30 -9.95 -8.15
CA PHE A 108 -3.10 -9.34 -7.65
C PHE A 108 -2.26 -10.32 -6.81
N ARG A 109 -2.87 -11.15 -5.96
CA ARG A 109 -2.15 -12.21 -5.20
C ARG A 109 -1.46 -13.20 -6.12
N THR A 110 -2.13 -13.67 -7.17
CA THR A 110 -1.52 -14.60 -8.13
C THR A 110 -0.31 -13.96 -8.82
N LEU A 111 -0.46 -12.73 -9.32
CA LEU A 111 0.66 -12.01 -9.96
C LEU A 111 1.79 -11.74 -8.97
N LEU A 112 1.48 -11.43 -7.72
CA LEU A 112 2.46 -11.20 -6.67
C LEU A 112 3.23 -12.48 -6.34
N TYR A 113 2.56 -13.62 -6.27
CA TYR A 113 3.19 -14.93 -6.04
C TYR A 113 4.20 -15.26 -7.14
N ASP A 114 3.78 -15.13 -8.41
CA ASP A 114 4.64 -15.37 -9.57
C ASP A 114 5.83 -14.39 -9.56
N HIS A 115 5.56 -13.10 -9.29
CA HIS A 115 6.61 -12.07 -9.24
C HIS A 115 7.65 -12.33 -8.15
N ILE A 116 7.23 -12.69 -6.93
CA ILE A 116 8.16 -13.00 -5.83
C ILE A 116 8.98 -14.25 -6.16
N THR A 117 8.37 -15.23 -6.83
CA THR A 117 9.04 -16.45 -7.27
C THR A 117 10.16 -16.16 -8.28
N ASP A 118 9.88 -15.28 -9.25
CA ASP A 118 10.85 -14.89 -10.29
C ASP A 118 11.88 -13.86 -9.78
N HIS A 119 11.50 -13.05 -8.79
CA HIS A 119 12.28 -11.92 -8.28
C HIS A 119 12.26 -11.84 -6.74
N PRO A 120 12.94 -12.77 -6.04
CA PRO A 120 12.88 -12.86 -4.57
C PRO A 120 13.51 -11.67 -3.84
N ASP A 121 14.39 -10.90 -4.50
CA ASP A 121 15.06 -9.73 -3.91
C ASP A 121 14.26 -8.41 -4.08
N HIS A 122 13.05 -8.46 -4.67
CA HIS A 122 12.23 -7.28 -4.86
C HIS A 122 11.46 -6.90 -3.59
N ALA A 123 11.37 -5.60 -3.34
CA ALA A 123 10.54 -5.02 -2.30
C ALA A 123 9.22 -4.50 -2.88
N PHE A 124 8.21 -4.29 -2.05
CA PHE A 124 6.88 -3.85 -2.45
C PHE A 124 6.40 -2.72 -1.55
N ALA A 125 5.78 -1.71 -2.16
CA ALA A 125 5.19 -0.58 -1.45
C ALA A 125 4.02 0.00 -2.24
N ILE A 126 3.06 0.61 -1.55
CA ILE A 126 2.06 1.45 -2.21
C ILE A 126 2.75 2.77 -2.57
N VAL A 127 2.89 3.02 -3.86
CA VAL A 127 3.58 4.21 -4.41
C VAL A 127 2.60 5.30 -4.82
N GLU A 128 1.33 4.94 -5.04
CA GLU A 128 0.24 5.89 -5.29
C GLU A 128 -1.05 5.34 -4.69
N GLU A 129 -1.79 6.21 -4.00
CA GLU A 129 -3.11 5.88 -3.48
C GLU A 129 -4.17 6.81 -4.07
N GLY A 130 -5.20 6.20 -4.66
CA GLY A 130 -6.45 6.85 -5.06
C GLY A 130 -7.60 6.53 -4.11
N PRO A 131 -8.78 7.13 -4.34
CA PRO A 131 -9.96 6.91 -3.48
C PRO A 131 -10.48 5.47 -3.51
N PHE A 132 -10.35 4.78 -4.64
CA PHE A 132 -10.86 3.41 -4.85
C PHE A 132 -9.79 2.42 -5.32
N GLN A 133 -8.63 2.92 -5.75
CA GLN A 133 -7.56 2.13 -6.36
C GLN A 133 -6.23 2.44 -5.68
N VAL A 134 -5.32 1.48 -5.69
CA VAL A 134 -3.95 1.65 -5.22
C VAL A 134 -2.99 1.15 -6.28
N VAL A 135 -1.81 1.75 -6.33
CA VAL A 135 -0.69 1.30 -7.16
C VAL A 135 0.37 0.73 -6.24
N VAL A 136 0.58 -0.58 -6.32
CA VAL A 136 1.68 -1.27 -5.64
C VAL A 136 2.87 -1.31 -6.60
N GLY A 137 3.99 -0.73 -6.21
CA GLY A 137 5.24 -0.80 -6.97
C GLY A 137 6.09 -1.97 -6.51
N ALA A 138 6.57 -2.80 -7.45
CA ALA A 138 7.70 -3.68 -7.22
C ALA A 138 8.99 -2.86 -7.36
N LEU A 139 9.84 -2.93 -6.35
CA LEU A 139 11.00 -2.07 -6.15
C LEU A 139 12.25 -2.93 -6.10
N ARG A 140 13.20 -2.65 -6.99
CA ARG A 140 14.53 -3.22 -6.95
C ARG A 140 15.48 -2.22 -6.32
N ARG A 141 16.34 -2.68 -5.41
CA ARG A 141 17.37 -1.82 -4.82
C ARG A 141 18.44 -1.50 -5.87
N VAL A 142 18.64 -0.22 -6.14
CA VAL A 142 19.75 0.27 -6.96
C VAL A 142 20.94 0.39 -6.04
N ARG A 143 22.00 -0.37 -6.29
CA ARG A 143 23.27 -0.09 -5.63
C ARG A 143 23.71 1.28 -6.15
N GLU A 144 23.81 2.27 -5.28
CA GLU A 144 24.58 3.46 -5.60
C GLU A 144 26.02 2.98 -5.75
N ASP A 145 26.42 2.65 -6.98
CA ASP A 145 27.82 2.68 -7.35
C ASP A 145 28.24 4.14 -7.18
N VAL A 146 28.65 4.48 -5.95
CA VAL A 146 29.39 5.69 -5.67
C VAL A 146 30.69 5.53 -6.43
N GLU A 147 30.65 5.88 -7.71
CA GLU A 147 31.83 6.10 -8.52
C GLU A 147 32.58 7.20 -7.78
N HIS A 148 33.57 6.75 -7.01
CA HIS A 148 34.41 7.56 -6.18
C HIS A 148 35.20 8.44 -7.16
N ILE A 149 34.67 9.63 -7.45
CA ILE A 149 35.40 10.71 -8.10
C ILE A 149 36.46 11.15 -7.09
N LEU A 150 37.52 10.34 -6.98
CA LEU A 150 38.80 10.83 -6.53
C LEU A 150 39.27 11.77 -7.63
N GLY A 151 39.03 13.06 -7.40
CA GLY A 151 39.73 14.09 -8.12
C GLY A 151 41.22 13.84 -7.97
N ASP A 152 41.84 13.34 -9.04
CA ASP A 152 43.28 13.44 -9.25
C ASP A 152 43.59 14.91 -9.59
N GLY A 153 43.39 15.76 -8.59
CA GLY A 153 43.90 17.12 -8.54
C GLY A 153 45.35 17.02 -8.09
N SER A 154 46.25 16.67 -9.00
CA SER A 154 47.69 16.79 -8.80
C SER A 154 48.36 17.20 -10.10
N HIS A 155 48.10 18.44 -10.51
CA HIS A 155 49.08 19.25 -11.22
C HIS A 155 49.65 20.25 -10.20
N PRO A 156 50.94 20.14 -9.87
CA PRO A 156 51.75 21.36 -9.87
C PRO A 156 52.97 21.20 -10.79
N ASP A 157 52.95 22.04 -11.82
CA ASP A 157 54.06 22.73 -12.47
C ASP A 157 55.37 22.75 -11.63
N VAL A 158 56.40 22.02 -12.08
CA VAL A 158 57.83 22.42 -12.00
C VAL A 158 58.66 21.70 -13.06
#